data_AF-A0A5E4QEB0-F1
#
_entry.id   AF-A0A5E4QEB0-F1
#
_cell.length_a   1.000
_cell.length_b   1.000
_cell.length_c   1.000
_cell.angle_alpha   90.00
_cell.angle_beta   90.00
_cell.angle_gamma   90.00
#
_symmetry.space_group_name_H-M   'P 1'
#
loop_
_entity.id
_entity.type
_entity.pdbx_description
1 polymer ?
#
loop_
_entity_poly.entity_id
_entity_poly.type
_entity_poly.pdbx_seq_one_letter_code
_entity_poly.pdbx_strand_id
1 'polypeptide(L)'
;MDTGGVYYIVSRSLGAELGASVGIIFAFANSVAASMNTIGFCESLNALLKSNGLKIIDNDVNDVRIVGAIALLVMCVICAIGMDWETKTQNILIIIIVVAIFNYIIGVFVGPLNDTAKAQGFVGISLENAKKNFGTDFRYDENQYHDFFSVFAMYFPAVTGVQAGANI
;
A
#
# COMPACT_ATOMS: atom_id res chain seq x y z
N MET A 1 -33.03 -11.91 -3.67
CA MET A 1 -31.67 -11.36 -3.92
C MET A 1 -30.85 -11.71 -2.69
N ASP A 2 -30.42 -12.96 -2.56
CA ASP A 2 -29.51 -13.34 -1.47
C ASP A 2 -28.08 -13.10 -1.98
N THR A 3 -27.74 -11.82 -2.11
CA THR A 3 -26.40 -11.35 -2.45
C THR A 3 -25.53 -11.50 -1.19
N GLY A 4 -25.14 -12.73 -0.89
CA GLY A 4 -24.21 -12.99 0.20
C GLY A 4 -22.77 -12.85 -0.29
N GLY A 5 -21.95 -12.06 0.43
CA GLY A 5 -20.53 -11.87 0.14
C GLY A 5 -19.70 -13.15 0.28
N VAL A 6 -18.37 -13.02 0.21
CA VAL A 6 -17.42 -14.15 0.13
C VAL A 6 -17.65 -15.22 1.21
N TYR A 7 -17.96 -14.81 2.44
CA TYR A 7 -18.29 -15.74 3.54
C TYR A 7 -19.52 -16.60 3.26
N TYR A 8 -20.58 -16.01 2.70
CA TYR A 8 -21.82 -16.73 2.39
C TYR A 8 -21.59 -17.76 1.28
N ILE A 9 -20.81 -17.40 0.24
CA ILE A 9 -20.48 -18.32 -0.86
C ILE A 9 -19.64 -19.51 -0.37
N VAL A 10 -18.64 -19.24 0.47
CA VAL A 10 -17.75 -20.26 1.04
C VAL A 10 -18.50 -21.18 1.99
N SER A 11 -19.29 -20.64 2.92
CA SER A 11 -20.02 -21.44 3.91
C SER A 11 -21.07 -22.35 3.26
N ARG A 12 -21.69 -21.94 2.14
CA ARG A 12 -22.63 -22.78 1.38
C ARG A 12 -21.95 -23.86 0.55
N SER A 13 -20.74 -23.62 0.06
CA SER A 13 -20.02 -24.55 -0.84
C SER A 13 -19.15 -25.55 -0.08
N LEU A 14 -18.53 -25.14 1.03
CA LEU A 14 -17.55 -25.92 1.79
C LEU A 14 -18.04 -26.33 3.19
N GLY A 15 -19.22 -25.89 3.60
CA GLY A 15 -19.81 -26.19 4.90
C GLY A 15 -19.56 -25.11 5.96
N ALA A 16 -20.44 -25.04 6.96
CA ALA A 16 -20.48 -23.96 7.94
C ALA A 16 -19.21 -23.86 8.81
N GLU A 17 -18.60 -24.99 9.17
CA GLU A 17 -17.39 -25.04 10.00
C GLU A 17 -16.15 -24.47 9.27
N LEU A 18 -15.99 -24.83 7.98
CA LEU A 18 -14.92 -24.29 7.14
C LEU A 18 -15.19 -22.81 6.80
N GLY A 19 -16.45 -22.44 6.57
CA GLY A 19 -16.84 -21.03 6.38
C GLY A 19 -16.49 -20.14 7.58
N ALA A 20 -16.80 -20.59 8.80
CA ALA A 20 -16.50 -19.85 10.03
C ALA A 20 -14.99 -19.64 10.23
N SER A 21 -14.20 -20.70 10.06
CA SER A 21 -12.74 -20.64 10.22
C SER A 21 -12.08 -19.71 9.19
N VAL A 22 -12.47 -19.81 7.92
CA VAL A 22 -11.98 -18.94 6.85
C VAL A 22 -12.41 -17.49 7.07
N GLY A 23 -13.65 -17.26 7.52
CA GLY A 23 -14.17 -15.92 7.80
C GLY A 23 -13.40 -15.18 8.88
N ILE A 24 -13.02 -15.84 9.97
CA ILE A 24 -12.23 -15.24 11.07
C ILE A 24 -10.84 -14.85 10.58
N ILE A 25 -10.14 -15.75 9.88
CA ILE A 25 -8.81 -15.49 9.32
C ILE A 25 -8.88 -14.31 8.34
N PHE A 26 -9.92 -14.28 7.51
CA PHE A 26 -10.12 -13.22 6.52
C PHE A 26 -10.39 -11.85 7.17
N ALA A 27 -11.23 -11.80 8.21
CA ALA A 27 -11.47 -10.58 8.96
C ALA A 27 -10.18 -10.03 9.59
N PHE A 28 -9.34 -10.90 10.16
CA PHE A 28 -8.05 -10.52 10.71
C PHE A 28 -7.08 -10.03 9.62
N ALA A 29 -7.01 -10.73 8.48
CA ALA A 29 -6.17 -10.34 7.35
C ALA A 29 -6.55 -8.95 6.80
N ASN A 30 -7.84 -8.67 6.64
CA ASN A 30 -8.32 -7.35 6.20
C ASN A 30 -8.00 -6.24 7.21
N SER A 31 -8.10 -6.53 8.52
CA SER A 31 -7.73 -5.60 9.58
C SER A 31 -6.23 -5.25 9.53
N VAL A 32 -5.38 -6.26 9.39
CA VAL A 32 -3.92 -6.07 9.24
C VAL A 32 -3.60 -5.30 7.95
N ALA A 33 -4.26 -5.61 6.84
CA ALA A 33 -4.08 -4.89 5.58
C ALA A 33 -4.46 -3.40 5.70
N ALA A 34 -5.57 -3.08 6.39
CA ALA A 34 -5.97 -1.70 6.65
C ALA A 34 -4.93 -0.94 7.51
N SER A 35 -4.38 -1.60 8.54
CA SER A 35 -3.30 -1.04 9.36
C SER A 35 -2.03 -0.80 8.54
N MET A 36 -1.63 -1.76 7.70
CA MET A 36 -0.43 -1.65 6.86
C MET A 36 -0.54 -0.49 5.87
N ASN A 37 -1.69 -0.35 5.20
CA ASN A 37 -1.94 0.77 4.28
C ASN A 37 -1.88 2.12 5.00
N THR A 38 -2.37 2.19 6.25
CA THR A 38 -2.34 3.41 7.05
C THR A 38 -0.91 3.77 7.48
N ILE A 39 -0.10 2.79 7.88
CA ILE A 39 1.31 3.01 8.23
C ILE A 39 2.08 3.53 7.01
N GLY A 40 1.91 2.91 5.83
CA GLY A 40 2.56 3.37 4.60
C GLY A 40 2.17 4.80 4.19
N PHE A 41 0.92 5.20 4.43
CA PHE A 41 0.48 6.59 4.28
C PHE A 41 1.22 7.53 5.26
N CYS A 42 1.33 7.14 6.54
CA CYS A 42 1.97 7.96 7.56
C CYS A 42 3.47 8.13 7.32
N GLU A 43 4.15 7.08 6.86
CA GLU A 43 5.57 7.14 6.47
C GLU A 43 5.78 8.07 5.28
N SER A 44 4.95 7.94 4.24
CA SER A 44 4.99 8.81 3.06
C SER A 44 4.73 10.28 3.42
N LEU A 45 3.76 10.53 4.30
CA LEU A 45 3.47 11.87 4.81
C LEU A 45 4.65 12.42 5.60
N ASN A 46 5.23 11.64 6.51
CA ASN A 46 6.37 12.07 7.32
C ASN A 46 7.60 12.40 6.44
N ALA A 47 7.86 11.59 5.41
CA ALA A 47 8.90 11.85 4.42
C ALA A 47 8.68 13.17 3.66
N LEU A 48 7.42 13.48 3.29
CA LEU A 48 7.06 14.75 2.65
C LEU A 48 7.22 15.94 3.59
N LEU A 49 6.84 15.82 4.87
CA LEU A 49 7.09 16.88 5.86
C LEU A 49 8.58 17.15 6.00
N LYS A 50 9.38 16.08 6.10
CA LYS A 50 10.84 16.15 6.19
C LYS A 50 11.46 16.88 5.00
N SER A 51 11.02 16.58 3.77
CA SER A 51 11.53 17.25 2.58
C SER A 51 11.17 18.73 2.51
N ASN A 52 10.09 19.16 3.16
CA ASN A 52 9.67 20.56 3.25
C ASN A 52 10.21 21.28 4.50
N GLY A 53 11.07 20.62 5.29
CA GLY A 53 11.66 21.18 6.52
C GLY A 53 10.68 21.31 7.69
N LEU A 54 9.49 20.71 7.58
CA LEU A 54 8.48 20.70 8.63
C LEU A 54 8.66 19.44 9.50
N LYS A 55 8.46 19.58 10.81
CA LYS A 55 8.49 18.47 11.77
C LYS A 55 7.27 18.57 12.67
N ILE A 56 6.64 17.45 12.98
CA ILE A 56 5.49 17.44 13.91
C ILE A 56 6.04 17.47 15.34
N ILE A 57 6.82 16.46 15.72
CA ILE A 57 7.49 16.40 17.03
C ILE A 57 8.99 16.14 16.84
N ASP A 58 9.35 14.94 16.42
CA ASP A 58 10.73 14.47 16.30
C ASP A 58 11.10 14.06 14.87
N ASN A 59 10.11 13.94 13.98
CA ASN A 59 10.24 13.41 12.62
C ASN A 59 10.81 11.98 12.60
N ASP A 60 10.50 11.20 13.65
CA ASP A 60 10.94 9.82 13.85
C ASP A 60 9.71 8.89 13.95
N VAL A 61 9.90 7.66 14.42
CA VAL A 61 8.88 6.63 14.56
C VAL A 61 7.68 7.09 15.40
N ASN A 62 7.88 8.02 16.35
CA ASN A 62 6.80 8.52 17.19
C ASN A 62 5.80 9.38 16.40
N ASP A 63 6.27 10.19 15.45
CA ASP A 63 5.39 10.96 14.56
C ASP A 63 4.50 10.03 13.72
N VAL A 64 5.06 8.93 13.19
CA VAL A 64 4.31 7.92 12.43
C VAL A 64 3.21 7.28 13.29
N ARG A 65 3.51 6.98 14.56
CA ARG A 65 2.54 6.38 15.50
C ARG A 65 1.37 7.32 15.82
N ILE A 66 1.67 8.59 16.09
CA ILE A 66 0.65 9.59 16.43
C ILE A 66 -0.25 9.88 15.23
N VAL A 67 0.36 10.14 14.07
CA VAL A 67 -0.39 10.38 12.82
C VAL A 67 -1.21 9.15 12.46
N GLY A 68 -0.66 7.95 12.59
CA GLY A 68 -1.37 6.69 12.34
C GLY A 68 -2.58 6.49 13.24
N ALA A 69 -2.45 6.75 14.55
CA ALA A 69 -3.57 6.63 15.49
C ALA A 69 -4.70 7.63 15.16
N ILE A 70 -4.35 8.88 14.83
CA ILE A 70 -5.32 9.90 14.43
C ILE A 70 -5.99 9.52 13.10
N ALA A 71 -5.21 9.08 12.11
CA ALA A 71 -5.73 8.67 10.81
C ALA A 71 -6.70 7.50 10.94
N LEU A 72 -6.37 6.46 11.72
CA LEU A 72 -7.28 5.34 11.97
C LEU A 72 -8.57 5.78 12.65
N LEU A 73 -8.49 6.66 13.64
CA LEU A 73 -9.67 7.19 14.33
C LEU A 73 -10.59 7.94 13.36
N VAL A 74 -10.01 8.80 12.50
CA VAL A 74 -10.76 9.52 11.47
C VAL A 74 -11.40 8.56 10.48
N MET A 75 -10.66 7.55 10.00
CA MET A 75 -11.19 6.54 9.08
C MET A 75 -12.35 5.76 9.71
N CYS A 76 -12.24 5.35 10.98
CA CYS A 76 -13.32 4.70 11.71
C CYS A 76 -14.59 5.57 11.78
N VAL A 77 -14.43 6.88 12.03
CA VAL A 77 -15.56 7.83 12.05
C VAL A 77 -16.19 7.96 10.67
N ILE A 78 -15.39 8.04 9.60
CA ILE A 78 -15.89 8.09 8.22
C ILE A 78 -16.69 6.83 7.89
N CYS A 79 -16.15 5.65 8.20
CA CYS A 79 -16.83 4.37 7.97
C CYS A 79 -18.16 4.27 8.73
N ALA A 80 -18.25 4.88 9.92
CA ALA A 80 -19.48 4.88 10.72
C ALA A 80 -20.57 5.83 10.18
N ILE A 81 -20.20 6.91 9.50
CA ILE A 81 -21.14 7.98 9.09
C ILE A 81 -21.75 7.74 7.71
N GLY A 82 -21.04 7.14 6.75
CA GLY A 82 -21.63 6.97 5.42
C GLY A 82 -20.83 6.18 4.40
N MET A 83 -21.24 4.93 4.17
CA MET A 83 -20.71 4.04 3.11
C MET A 83 -21.03 4.53 1.67
N ASP A 84 -22.10 5.31 1.49
CA ASP A 84 -22.48 5.84 0.17
C ASP A 84 -21.48 6.87 -0.38
N TRP A 85 -20.84 7.62 0.52
CA TRP A 85 -19.81 8.61 0.17
C TRP A 85 -18.48 7.92 -0.17
N GLU A 86 -18.18 6.81 0.51
CA GLU A 86 -17.00 6.00 0.26
C GLU A 86 -16.98 5.46 -1.17
N THR A 87 -18.09 4.85 -1.61
CA THR A 87 -18.20 4.28 -2.97
C THR A 87 -17.98 5.34 -4.06
N LYS A 88 -18.50 6.57 -3.86
CA LYS A 88 -18.26 7.69 -4.79
C LYS A 88 -16.79 8.15 -4.78
N THR A 89 -16.17 8.17 -3.61
CA THR A 89 -14.75 8.55 -3.44
C THR A 89 -13.82 7.54 -4.09
N GLN A 90 -14.12 6.24 -4.02
CA GLN A 90 -13.32 5.18 -4.65
C GLN A 90 -13.16 5.39 -6.16
N ASN A 91 -14.22 5.79 -6.86
CA ASN A 91 -14.14 6.08 -8.30
C ASN A 91 -13.20 7.25 -8.60
N ILE A 92 -13.16 8.27 -7.74
CA ILE A 92 -12.24 9.41 -7.87
C ILE A 92 -10.80 8.95 -7.60
N LEU A 93 -10.58 8.13 -6.56
CA LEU A 93 -9.26 7.60 -6.21
C LEU A 93 -8.66 6.77 -7.34
N ILE A 94 -9.47 5.95 -8.04
CA ILE A 94 -9.01 5.19 -9.21
C ILE A 94 -8.47 6.13 -10.30
N ILE A 95 -9.18 7.23 -10.59
CA ILE A 95 -8.72 8.21 -11.59
C ILE A 95 -7.37 8.81 -11.18
N ILE A 96 -7.23 9.19 -9.90
CA ILE A 96 -5.98 9.75 -9.37
C ILE A 96 -4.83 8.76 -9.49
N ILE A 97 -5.04 7.49 -9.14
CA ILE A 97 -4.01 6.44 -9.25
C ILE A 97 -3.60 6.23 -10.71
N VAL A 98 -4.57 6.15 -11.63
CA VAL A 98 -4.28 5.98 -13.07
C VAL A 98 -3.46 7.16 -13.59
N VAL A 99 -3.84 8.39 -13.24
CA VAL A 99 -3.07 9.59 -13.61
C VAL A 99 -1.66 9.57 -13.02
N ALA A 100 -1.50 9.16 -11.76
CA ALA A 100 -0.19 9.05 -11.11
C ALA A 100 0.71 8.02 -11.82
N ILE A 101 0.16 6.87 -12.24
CA ILE A 101 0.88 5.84 -13.00
C ILE A 101 1.32 6.40 -14.36
N PHE A 102 0.42 7.05 -15.10
CA PHE A 102 0.77 7.67 -16.38
C PHE A 102 1.82 8.76 -16.23
N ASN A 103 1.69 9.61 -15.21
CA ASN A 103 2.68 10.65 -14.92
C ASN A 103 4.05 10.05 -14.62
N TYR A 104 4.12 8.96 -13.84
CA TYR A 104 5.35 8.23 -13.59
C TYR A 104 5.96 7.66 -14.87
N ILE A 105 5.17 6.97 -15.69
CA ILE A 105 5.63 6.38 -16.96
C ILE A 105 6.17 7.47 -17.90
N ILE A 106 5.45 8.57 -18.07
CA ILE A 106 5.90 9.71 -18.89
C ILE A 106 7.20 10.28 -18.33
N GLY A 107 7.32 10.44 -17.00
CA GLY A 107 8.54 10.90 -16.35
C GLY A 107 9.76 10.02 -16.64
N VAL A 108 9.58 8.70 -16.71
CA VAL A 108 10.65 7.77 -17.11
C VAL A 108 11.12 8.01 -18.55
N PHE A 109 10.19 8.27 -19.48
CA PHE A 109 10.53 8.54 -20.89
C PHE A 109 11.13 9.93 -21.14
N VAL A 110 10.69 10.95 -20.40
CA VAL A 110 11.25 12.31 -20.49
C VAL A 110 12.70 12.34 -19.98
N GLY A 111 13.03 11.49 -19.00
CA GLY A 111 14.38 11.41 -18.43
C GLY A 111 14.68 12.53 -17.43
N PRO A 112 15.91 12.60 -16.90
CA PRO A 112 16.28 13.54 -15.85
C PRO A 112 16.31 14.97 -16.38
N LEU A 113 15.39 15.80 -15.87
CA LEU A 113 15.27 17.22 -16.24
C LEU A 113 16.32 18.10 -15.56
N ASN A 114 16.79 17.71 -14.37
CA ASN A 114 17.70 18.49 -13.55
C ASN A 114 18.93 17.65 -13.13
N ASP A 115 20.07 18.31 -12.92
CA ASP A 115 21.29 17.66 -12.41
C ASP A 115 21.10 17.04 -11.02
N THR A 116 20.18 17.58 -10.23
CA THR A 116 19.77 17.02 -8.93
C THR A 116 19.13 15.64 -9.08
N ALA A 117 18.33 15.41 -10.12
CA ALA A 117 17.71 14.11 -10.37
C ALA A 117 18.75 13.06 -10.77
N LYS A 118 19.77 13.47 -11.55
CA LYS A 118 20.94 12.63 -11.84
C LYS A 118 21.73 12.30 -10.58
N ALA A 119 21.95 13.27 -9.70
CA ALA A 119 22.66 13.05 -8.44
C ALA A 119 21.92 12.10 -7.49
N GLN A 120 20.58 12.08 -7.55
CA GLN A 120 19.73 11.14 -6.81
C GLN A 120 19.67 9.73 -7.47
N GLY A 121 20.37 9.52 -8.58
CA GLY A 121 20.48 8.21 -9.24
C GLY A 121 19.52 7.99 -10.41
N PHE A 122 18.66 8.95 -10.75
CA PHE A 122 17.81 8.86 -11.93
C PHE A 122 18.55 9.37 -13.16
N VAL A 123 18.99 8.45 -14.02
CA VAL A 123 19.72 8.77 -15.27
C VAL A 123 18.89 8.52 -16.53
N GLY A 124 17.61 8.21 -16.39
CA GLY A 124 16.72 7.82 -17.49
C GLY A 124 16.90 6.37 -17.96
N ILE A 125 16.40 6.05 -19.15
CA ILE A 125 16.48 4.72 -19.75
C ILE A 125 17.91 4.46 -20.24
N SER A 126 18.68 3.67 -19.47
CA SER A 126 20.05 3.27 -19.82
C SER A 126 20.20 1.75 -19.82
N LEU A 127 20.67 1.20 -20.94
CA LEU A 127 20.92 -0.24 -21.08
C LEU A 127 22.06 -0.71 -20.16
N GLU A 128 23.02 0.16 -19.87
CA GLU A 128 24.12 -0.13 -18.95
C GLU A 128 23.61 -0.34 -17.53
N ASN A 129 22.72 0.55 -17.06
CA ASN A 129 22.09 0.39 -15.76
C ASN A 129 21.16 -0.82 -15.70
N ALA A 130 20.44 -1.13 -16.78
CA ALA A 130 19.61 -2.33 -16.83
C ALA A 130 20.46 -3.60 -16.67
N LYS A 131 21.62 -3.68 -17.34
CA LYS A 131 22.57 -4.80 -17.17
C LYS A 131 23.14 -4.86 -15.76
N LYS A 132 23.49 -3.71 -15.18
CA LYS A 132 24.05 -3.62 -13.83
C LYS A 132 23.06 -4.08 -12.75
N ASN A 133 21.78 -3.77 -12.91
CA ASN A 133 20.72 -4.08 -11.94
C ASN A 133 19.97 -5.39 -12.24
N PHE A 134 20.41 -6.19 -13.21
CA PHE A 134 19.72 -7.44 -13.58
C PHE A 134 19.92 -8.57 -12.55
N GLY A 135 21.06 -8.54 -11.83
CA GLY A 135 21.37 -9.52 -10.80
C GLY A 135 20.72 -9.20 -9.45
N THR A 136 20.62 -10.20 -8.58
CA THR A 136 20.20 -10.02 -7.19
C THR A 136 21.31 -9.39 -6.37
N ASP A 137 20.96 -8.41 -5.53
CA ASP A 137 21.87 -7.81 -4.55
C ASP A 137 21.17 -7.70 -3.19
N PHE A 138 21.23 -8.79 -2.43
CA PHE A 138 20.61 -8.93 -1.11
C PHE A 138 21.46 -8.25 -0.04
N ARG A 139 20.87 -7.26 0.65
CA ARG A 139 21.57 -6.38 1.59
C ARG A 139 21.07 -6.55 3.02
N TYR A 140 21.94 -6.18 3.95
CA TYR A 140 21.57 -6.01 5.35
C TYR A 140 20.99 -4.61 5.55
N ASP A 141 19.74 -4.53 5.95
CA ASP A 141 19.02 -3.27 6.19
C ASP A 141 18.06 -3.46 7.38
N GLU A 142 17.75 -2.38 8.11
CA GLU A 142 16.82 -2.40 9.26
C GLU A 142 17.10 -3.50 10.31
N ASN A 143 18.38 -3.82 10.54
CA ASN A 143 18.86 -4.88 11.44
C ASN A 143 18.56 -6.33 10.98
N GLN A 144 18.18 -6.54 9.72
CA GLN A 144 17.91 -7.87 9.15
C GLN A 144 18.66 -8.08 7.84
N TYR A 145 19.07 -9.32 7.59
CA TYR A 145 19.60 -9.69 6.28
C TYR A 145 18.44 -10.09 5.37
N HIS A 146 18.28 -9.39 4.25
CA HIS A 146 17.22 -9.70 3.31
C HIS A 146 17.64 -10.82 2.36
N ASP A 147 16.87 -11.89 2.32
CA ASP A 147 16.95 -12.93 1.29
C ASP A 147 15.75 -12.87 0.33
N PHE A 148 15.69 -13.78 -0.65
CA PHE A 148 14.59 -13.85 -1.61
C PHE A 148 13.21 -13.95 -0.93
N PHE A 149 13.08 -14.79 0.10
CA PHE A 149 11.78 -15.00 0.77
C PHE A 149 11.35 -13.80 1.60
N SER A 150 12.28 -13.09 2.24
CA SER A 150 11.97 -11.84 2.96
C SER A 150 11.45 -10.75 2.02
N VAL A 151 12.09 -10.56 0.87
CA VAL A 151 11.65 -9.57 -0.14
C VAL A 151 10.32 -9.98 -0.76
N PHE A 152 10.13 -11.27 -1.04
CA PHE A 152 8.86 -11.80 -1.50
C PHE A 152 7.73 -11.57 -0.48
N ALA A 153 7.99 -11.80 0.81
CA ALA A 153 7.01 -11.59 1.86
C ALA A 153 6.61 -10.11 2.01
N MET A 154 7.54 -9.16 1.81
CA MET A 154 7.23 -7.73 1.77
C MET A 154 6.40 -7.33 0.54
N TYR A 155 6.63 -7.96 -0.61
CA TYR A 155 5.87 -7.71 -1.83
C TYR A 155 4.50 -8.39 -1.85
N PHE A 156 4.35 -9.52 -1.17
CA PHE A 156 3.15 -10.36 -1.22
C PHE A 156 1.84 -9.59 -0.95
N PRO A 157 1.74 -8.70 0.08
CA PRO A 157 0.54 -7.91 0.30
C PRO A 157 0.10 -7.07 -0.91
N ALA A 158 1.02 -6.62 -1.77
CA ALA A 158 0.72 -5.80 -2.95
C ALA A 158 -0.08 -6.53 -4.03
N VAL A 159 -0.06 -7.87 -4.04
CA VAL A 159 -0.83 -8.70 -4.99
C VAL A 159 -2.06 -9.34 -4.34
N THR A 160 -2.29 -9.09 -3.05
CA THR A 160 -3.52 -9.53 -2.35
C THR A 160 -4.69 -8.60 -2.67
N GLY A 161 -5.90 -8.93 -2.21
CA GLY A 161 -7.07 -8.07 -2.36
C GLY A 161 -7.98 -8.39 -3.56
N VAL A 162 -7.68 -9.41 -4.36
CA VAL A 162 -8.56 -9.90 -5.45
C VAL A 162 -9.98 -10.23 -4.98
N GLN A 163 -10.14 -10.57 -3.70
CA GLN A 163 -11.41 -10.89 -3.06
C GLN A 163 -12.29 -9.65 -2.83
N ALA A 164 -11.74 -8.44 -2.83
CA ALA A 164 -12.53 -7.21 -2.74
C ALA A 164 -13.52 -7.08 -3.92
N GLY A 165 -13.15 -7.61 -5.10
CA GLY A 165 -14.05 -7.68 -6.27
C GLY A 165 -15.13 -8.76 -6.19
N ALA A 166 -15.01 -9.70 -5.24
CA ALA A 166 -16.00 -10.76 -5.00
C ALA A 166 -16.94 -10.46 -3.82
N ASN A 167 -16.71 -9.34 -3.11
CA ASN A 167 -17.49 -8.92 -1.94
C ASN A 167 -18.54 -7.84 -2.26
N ILE A 168 -18.82 -7.63 -3.55
CA ILE A 168 -19.76 -6.64 -4.10
C ILE A 168 -20.89 -7.35 -4.86
#